data_AF-A0A1R2CQ11-F1
#
_entry.id   AF-A0A1R2CQ11-F1
#
_cell.length_a   1.000
_cell.length_b   1.000
_cell.length_c   1.000
_cell.angle_alpha   90.00
_cell.angle_beta   90.00
_cell.angle_gamma   90.00
#
_symmetry.space_group_name_H-M   'P 1'
#
loop_
_entity.id
_entity.type
_entity.pdbx_description
1 polymer ?
#
loop_
_entity_poly.entity_id
_entity_poly.type
_entity_poly.pdbx_seq_one_letter_code
_entity_poly.pdbx_strand_id
1 'polypeptide(L)'
;MHRLSRKKSKRMTLRKKHKVVREVADAKKRLRKEARRMARQGIKRPEKKDPGIPNLCPQKKELLQELQMLKKIETEHKNEVRQRLKEKQKDEEFAFLTEKTKPVYKDNSLEALISQADCIIEILDARDPYICPFMTNFIEEKIRVFVINKTDLVPEENLVQWMKVLNNNGPCFKFQCPVKEGMKDEVMKFLVDKNLKAIAVTGYPNTGKSSFINAMKGYKATNVAKLPGSTKKIEEIKVVYNDDKGKVREISFFDSPGIEMAEKGPVNALRATCYIENLEDPYTPVQGLLEKVPKEKLLIHYAIPEYKDIKEFLTHIAKKMGKVAKGGLPDFDAAAKIALHDFFLMKFPFYTPLTP
;
A
#
# COMPACT_ATOMS: atom_id res chain seq x y z
N MET A 1 81.09 61.82 -27.61
CA MET A 1 80.58 60.44 -27.83
C MET A 1 79.57 60.09 -26.75
N HIS A 2 78.28 59.98 -27.08
CA HIS A 2 77.24 59.58 -26.11
C HIS A 2 77.42 58.09 -25.74
N ARG A 3 77.60 57.77 -24.46
CA ARG A 3 77.59 56.39 -23.94
C ARG A 3 76.19 55.79 -24.10
N LEU A 4 75.97 54.98 -25.13
CA LEU A 4 74.74 54.21 -25.29
C LEU A 4 74.64 53.16 -24.16
N SER A 5 73.63 53.32 -23.30
CA SER A 5 73.28 52.35 -22.25
C SER A 5 72.85 51.03 -22.86
N ARG A 6 73.41 49.90 -22.39
CA ARG A 6 73.08 48.57 -22.90
C ARG A 6 71.61 48.24 -22.61
N LYS A 7 70.79 48.12 -23.66
CA LYS A 7 69.38 47.68 -23.56
C LYS A 7 69.32 46.26 -22.97
N LYS A 8 68.47 46.04 -21.97
CA LYS A 8 68.25 44.72 -21.37
C LYS A 8 67.71 43.75 -22.44
N SER A 9 68.29 42.55 -22.49
CA SER A 9 67.83 41.48 -23.38
C SER A 9 66.40 41.07 -23.04
N LYS A 10 65.56 40.91 -24.08
CA LYS A 10 64.22 40.33 -23.97
C LYS A 10 64.25 38.80 -23.90
N ARG A 11 65.43 38.18 -24.08
CA ARG A 11 65.59 36.71 -24.07
C ARG A 11 65.49 36.19 -22.64
N MET A 12 64.55 35.30 -22.39
CA MET A 12 64.41 34.63 -21.09
C MET A 12 65.33 33.42 -21.00
N THR A 13 65.94 33.21 -19.84
CA THR A 13 66.65 31.97 -19.55
C THR A 13 65.65 30.83 -19.35
N LEU A 14 66.03 29.61 -19.70
CA LEU A 14 65.22 28.40 -19.48
C LEU A 14 64.77 28.25 -18.01
N ARG A 15 65.67 28.56 -17.07
CA ARG A 15 65.38 28.59 -15.63
C ARG A 15 64.23 29.55 -15.30
N LYS A 16 64.25 30.76 -15.87
CA LYS A 16 63.19 31.77 -15.64
C LYS A 16 61.87 31.34 -16.28
N LYS A 17 61.91 30.73 -17.48
CA LYS A 17 60.73 30.17 -18.14
C LYS A 17 60.06 29.09 -17.29
N HIS A 18 60.80 28.10 -16.81
CA HIS A 18 60.26 27.03 -15.96
C HIS A 18 59.75 27.54 -14.61
N LYS A 19 60.41 28.56 -14.02
CA LYS A 19 59.93 29.21 -12.80
C LYS A 19 58.56 29.86 -13.01
N VAL A 20 58.39 30.64 -14.08
CA VAL A 20 57.10 31.29 -14.39
C VAL A 20 56.00 30.25 -14.63
N VAL A 21 56.28 29.18 -15.38
CA VAL A 21 55.29 28.12 -15.62
C VAL A 21 54.85 27.47 -14.30
N ARG A 22 55.80 27.18 -13.40
CA ARG A 22 55.52 26.62 -12.08
C ARG A 22 54.68 27.57 -11.22
N GLU A 23 55.05 28.85 -11.17
CA GLU A 23 54.31 29.87 -10.41
C GLU A 23 52.87 30.05 -10.93
N VAL A 24 52.67 30.05 -12.24
CA VAL A 24 51.33 30.11 -12.85
C VAL A 24 50.52 28.85 -12.52
N ALA A 25 51.13 27.67 -12.55
CA ALA A 25 50.46 26.42 -12.20
C ALA A 25 50.06 26.41 -10.72
N ASP A 26 50.95 26.85 -9.82
CA ASP A 26 50.67 26.95 -8.39
C ASP A 26 49.59 27.97 -8.08
N ALA A 27 49.60 29.13 -8.75
CA ALA A 27 48.54 30.13 -8.63
C ALA A 27 47.17 29.58 -9.07
N LYS A 28 47.11 28.88 -10.21
CA LYS A 28 45.89 28.22 -10.68
C LYS A 28 45.41 27.13 -9.70
N LYS A 29 46.34 26.38 -9.09
CA LYS A 29 46.03 25.36 -8.09
C LYS A 29 45.44 25.97 -6.81
N ARG A 30 45.99 27.10 -6.35
CA ARG A 30 45.45 27.87 -5.21
C ARG A 30 44.03 28.39 -5.49
N LEU A 31 43.81 29.02 -6.65
CA LEU A 31 42.49 29.49 -7.07
C LEU A 31 41.43 28.38 -7.13
N ARG A 32 41.80 27.18 -7.61
CA ARG A 32 40.90 26.01 -7.63
C ARG A 32 40.53 25.52 -6.22
N LYS A 33 41.50 25.50 -5.30
CA LYS A 33 41.26 25.10 -3.90
C LYS A 33 40.34 26.10 -3.20
N GLU A 34 40.57 27.39 -3.40
CA GLU A 34 39.74 28.44 -2.83
C GLU A 34 38.31 28.43 -3.39
N ALA A 35 38.15 28.22 -4.70
CA ALA A 35 36.83 28.05 -5.32
C ALA A 35 36.05 26.86 -4.74
N ARG A 36 36.73 25.73 -4.48
CA ARG A 36 36.11 24.56 -3.81
C ARG A 36 35.72 24.86 -2.37
N ARG A 37 36.53 25.65 -1.64
CA ARG A 37 36.23 26.09 -0.27
C ARG A 37 34.97 26.98 -0.25
N MET A 38 34.89 27.97 -1.14
CA MET A 38 33.71 28.83 -1.25
C MET A 38 32.45 28.06 -1.64
N ALA A 39 32.56 27.08 -2.55
CA ALA A 39 31.44 26.21 -2.91
C ALA A 39 30.95 25.35 -1.73
N ARG A 40 31.85 24.84 -0.88
CA ARG A 40 31.47 24.11 0.36
C ARG A 40 30.78 25.00 1.38
N GLN A 41 31.07 26.29 1.39
CA GLN A 41 30.41 27.29 2.24
C GLN A 41 29.08 27.80 1.65
N GLY A 42 28.61 27.21 0.53
CA GLY A 42 27.35 27.60 -0.11
C GLY A 42 27.41 28.92 -0.88
N ILE A 43 28.58 29.58 -0.95
CA ILE A 43 28.75 30.86 -1.66
C ILE A 43 28.82 30.55 -3.17
N LYS A 44 27.71 30.76 -3.88
CA LYS A 44 27.63 30.64 -5.33
C LYS A 44 28.32 31.84 -6.00
N ARG A 45 29.01 31.59 -7.12
CA ARG A 45 29.51 32.69 -7.96
C ARG A 45 28.31 33.42 -8.57
N PRO A 46 28.31 34.76 -8.60
CA PRO A 46 27.26 35.50 -9.29
C PRO A 46 27.24 35.10 -10.77
N GLU A 47 26.06 34.73 -11.26
CA GLU A 47 25.87 34.44 -12.68
C GLU A 47 26.15 35.69 -13.50
N LYS A 48 26.77 35.52 -14.67
CA LYS A 48 26.93 36.63 -15.60
C LYS A 48 25.55 37.02 -16.09
N LYS A 49 25.12 38.25 -15.79
CA LYS A 49 23.87 38.80 -16.31
C LYS A 49 24.01 38.98 -17.82
N ASP A 50 23.07 38.42 -18.58
CA ASP A 50 22.99 38.63 -20.02
C ASP A 50 22.75 40.13 -20.28
N PRO A 51 23.58 40.81 -21.10
CA PRO A 51 23.39 42.21 -21.44
C PRO A 51 22.06 42.48 -22.17
N GLY A 52 21.34 41.46 -22.64
CA GLY A 52 20.02 41.58 -23.24
C GLY A 52 20.04 42.31 -24.60
N ILE A 53 18.85 42.57 -25.15
CA ILE A 53 18.72 43.18 -26.48
C ILE A 53 18.97 44.70 -26.39
N PRO A 54 19.99 45.24 -27.09
CA PRO A 54 20.29 46.67 -27.11
C PRO A 54 19.10 47.51 -27.61
N ASN A 55 18.96 48.73 -27.08
CA ASN A 55 17.77 49.56 -27.33
C ASN A 55 17.65 50.13 -28.75
N LEU A 56 18.72 50.06 -29.55
CA LEU A 56 18.80 50.58 -30.93
C LEU A 56 18.26 49.60 -31.98
N CYS A 57 17.78 48.42 -31.59
CA CYS A 57 17.27 47.42 -32.52
C CYS A 57 15.91 47.87 -33.13
N PRO A 58 15.80 48.06 -34.47
CA PRO A 58 14.63 48.66 -35.12
C PRO A 58 13.31 47.90 -34.90
N GLN A 59 13.36 46.58 -34.66
CA GLN A 59 12.19 45.70 -34.53
C GLN A 59 12.08 45.06 -33.13
N LYS A 60 12.63 45.74 -32.11
CA LYS A 60 12.65 45.22 -30.73
C LYS A 60 11.26 44.79 -30.21
N LYS A 61 10.19 45.50 -30.56
CA LYS A 61 8.83 45.18 -30.10
C LYS A 61 8.29 43.88 -30.69
N GLU A 62 8.49 43.66 -31.99
CA GLU A 62 8.07 42.44 -32.70
C GLU A 62 8.86 41.24 -32.18
N LEU A 63 10.18 41.38 -32.05
CA LEU A 63 11.04 40.34 -31.50
C LEU A 63 10.66 39.95 -30.07
N LEU A 64 10.28 40.91 -29.23
CA LEU A 64 9.82 40.63 -27.86
C LEU A 64 8.48 39.88 -27.83
N GLN A 65 7.56 40.19 -28.74
CA GLN A 65 6.28 39.48 -28.86
C GLN A 65 6.50 38.04 -29.34
N GLU A 66 7.35 37.84 -30.34
CA GLU A 66 7.70 36.52 -30.85
C GLU A 66 8.36 35.65 -29.75
N LEU A 67 9.30 36.22 -28.99
CA LEU A 67 9.92 35.54 -27.85
C LEU A 67 8.91 35.20 -26.73
N GLN A 68 7.90 36.04 -26.51
CA GLN A 68 6.84 35.74 -25.55
C GLN A 68 5.94 34.59 -26.04
N MET A 69 5.60 34.57 -27.32
CA MET A 69 4.82 33.47 -27.91
C MET A 69 5.60 32.15 -27.88
N LEU A 70 6.87 32.17 -28.26
CA LEU A 70 7.74 30.99 -28.20
C LEU A 70 7.88 30.45 -26.76
N LYS A 71 8.02 31.34 -25.76
CA LYS A 71 8.04 30.92 -24.35
C LYS A 71 6.73 30.28 -23.91
N LYS A 72 5.57 30.81 -24.35
CA LYS A 72 4.26 30.21 -24.04
C LYS A 72 4.13 28.80 -24.62
N ILE A 73 4.47 28.64 -25.90
CA ILE A 73 4.45 27.34 -26.59
C ILE A 73 5.39 26.35 -25.90
N GLU A 74 6.60 26.78 -25.54
CA GLU A 74 7.57 25.94 -24.84
C GLU A 74 7.07 25.51 -23.45
N THR A 75 6.39 26.40 -22.73
CA THR A 75 5.80 26.07 -21.42
C THR A 75 4.61 25.11 -21.54
N GLU A 76 3.75 25.29 -22.55
CA GLU A 76 2.63 24.39 -22.82
C GLU A 76 3.12 23.00 -23.19
N HIS A 77 4.08 22.90 -24.12
CA HIS A 77 4.70 21.62 -24.50
C HIS A 77 5.40 20.93 -23.31
N LYS A 78 6.08 21.69 -22.44
CA LYS A 78 6.67 21.13 -21.20
C LYS A 78 5.61 20.61 -20.24
N ASN A 79 4.49 21.30 -20.11
CA ASN A 79 3.39 20.86 -19.25
C ASN A 79 2.71 19.60 -19.79
N GLU A 80 2.46 19.52 -21.09
CA GLU A 80 1.91 18.33 -21.75
C GLU A 80 2.84 17.12 -21.62
N VAL A 81 4.14 17.29 -21.88
CA VAL A 81 5.13 16.21 -21.69
C VAL A 81 5.15 15.75 -20.23
N ARG A 82 5.11 16.68 -19.27
CA ARG A 82 5.07 16.34 -17.84
C ARG A 82 3.78 15.61 -17.46
N GLN A 83 2.65 15.96 -18.07
CA GLN A 83 1.38 15.29 -17.85
C GLN A 83 1.38 13.87 -18.41
N ARG A 84 1.84 13.68 -19.66
CA ARG A 84 2.00 12.36 -20.29
C ARG A 84 2.96 11.45 -19.51
N LEU A 85 4.04 12.01 -18.96
CA LEU A 85 4.96 11.25 -18.09
C LEU A 85 4.31 10.83 -16.78
N LYS A 86 3.47 11.68 -16.17
CA LYS A 86 2.70 11.31 -14.96
C LYS A 86 1.64 10.25 -15.25
N GLU A 87 0.96 10.34 -16.39
CA GLU A 87 -0.02 9.34 -16.83
C GLU A 87 0.67 8.00 -17.10
N LYS A 88 1.76 7.98 -17.89
CA LYS A 88 2.58 6.78 -18.09
C LYS A 88 3.13 6.20 -16.78
N GLN A 89 3.57 7.03 -15.83
CA GLN A 89 4.01 6.56 -14.53
C GLN A 89 2.86 5.94 -13.72
N LYS A 90 1.66 6.51 -13.76
CA LYS A 90 0.48 5.91 -13.12
C LYS A 90 0.07 4.60 -13.80
N ASP A 91 0.12 4.54 -15.12
CA ASP A 91 -0.22 3.34 -15.89
C ASP A 91 0.82 2.23 -15.68
N GLU A 92 2.12 2.58 -15.63
CA GLU A 92 3.21 1.66 -15.28
C GLU A 92 3.13 1.21 -13.82
N GLU A 93 2.79 2.11 -12.89
CA GLU A 93 2.57 1.78 -11.47
C GLU A 93 1.35 0.86 -11.30
N PHE A 94 0.27 1.10 -12.04
CA PHE A 94 -0.93 0.26 -12.06
C PHE A 94 -0.70 -1.10 -12.75
N ALA A 95 0.06 -1.12 -13.86
CA ALA A 95 0.48 -2.35 -14.55
C ALA A 95 1.42 -3.20 -13.68
N PHE A 96 2.34 -2.55 -12.95
CA PHE A 96 3.22 -3.19 -11.99
C PHE A 96 2.46 -3.71 -10.76
N LEU A 97 1.44 -2.97 -10.30
CA LEU A 97 0.52 -3.43 -9.26
C LEU A 97 -0.22 -4.68 -9.74
N THR A 98 -0.73 -4.70 -10.98
CA THR A 98 -1.51 -5.81 -11.54
C THR A 98 -0.67 -7.08 -11.80
N GLU A 99 0.60 -6.96 -12.22
CA GLU A 99 1.50 -8.13 -12.34
C GLU A 99 1.89 -8.74 -10.99
N LYS A 100 2.01 -7.93 -9.93
CA LYS A 100 2.39 -8.37 -8.56
C LYS A 100 1.22 -8.75 -7.66
N THR A 101 -0.01 -8.39 -8.03
CA THR A 101 -1.25 -8.73 -7.31
C THR A 101 -1.91 -9.98 -7.87
N LYS A 102 -1.19 -10.80 -8.66
CA LYS A 102 -1.63 -12.16 -8.93
C LYS A 102 -1.84 -12.88 -7.60
N PRO A 103 -3.04 -13.37 -7.32
CA PRO A 103 -3.31 -14.00 -6.05
C PRO A 103 -2.51 -15.30 -6.03
N VAL A 104 -2.04 -15.70 -4.84
CA VAL A 104 -1.29 -16.95 -4.67
C VAL A 104 -2.28 -18.12 -4.69
N TYR A 105 -3.05 -18.25 -5.76
CA TYR A 105 -3.68 -19.52 -6.11
C TYR A 105 -2.74 -20.22 -7.07
N LYS A 106 -2.37 -21.44 -6.72
CA LYS A 106 -1.63 -22.32 -7.61
C LYS A 106 -2.47 -22.75 -8.83
N ASP A 107 -3.79 -22.53 -8.82
CA ASP A 107 -4.72 -23.13 -9.79
C ASP A 107 -5.77 -22.12 -10.32
N ASN A 108 -6.17 -22.29 -11.59
CA ASN A 108 -7.24 -21.56 -12.31
C ASN A 108 -8.66 -21.73 -11.70
N SER A 109 -8.76 -22.22 -10.47
CA SER A 109 -10.01 -22.62 -9.81
C SER A 109 -10.89 -21.43 -9.44
N LEU A 110 -10.30 -20.30 -9.05
CA LEU A 110 -11.05 -19.07 -8.77
C LEU A 110 -11.68 -18.48 -10.03
N GLU A 111 -10.94 -18.44 -11.14
CA GLU A 111 -11.46 -17.90 -12.41
C GLU A 111 -12.63 -18.72 -12.91
N ALA A 112 -12.53 -20.06 -12.82
CA ALA A 112 -13.62 -20.98 -13.12
C ALA A 112 -14.84 -20.76 -12.20
N LEU A 113 -14.61 -20.57 -10.89
CA LEU A 113 -15.68 -20.28 -9.94
C LEU A 113 -16.37 -18.94 -10.24
N ILE A 114 -15.57 -17.90 -10.48
CA ILE A 114 -16.07 -16.58 -10.81
C ILE A 114 -16.88 -16.67 -12.09
N SER A 115 -16.43 -17.40 -13.12
CA SER A 115 -17.15 -17.61 -14.38
C SER A 115 -18.53 -18.26 -14.19
N GLN A 116 -18.64 -19.24 -13.28
CA GLN A 116 -19.90 -19.96 -13.00
C GLN A 116 -20.90 -19.16 -12.13
N ALA A 117 -20.45 -18.20 -11.33
CA ALA A 117 -21.32 -17.48 -10.41
C ALA A 117 -22.13 -16.37 -11.09
N ASP A 118 -23.39 -16.17 -10.69
CA ASP A 118 -24.22 -15.02 -11.10
C ASP A 118 -23.82 -13.75 -10.33
N CYS A 119 -23.34 -13.93 -9.09
CA CYS A 119 -23.03 -12.87 -8.14
C CYS A 119 -21.80 -13.22 -7.32
N ILE A 120 -21.00 -12.20 -7.00
CA ILE A 120 -19.85 -12.31 -6.11
C ILE A 120 -20.16 -11.57 -4.82
N ILE A 121 -20.23 -12.31 -3.71
CA ILE A 121 -20.28 -11.73 -2.37
C ILE A 121 -18.86 -11.65 -1.83
N GLU A 122 -18.42 -10.44 -1.49
CA GLU A 122 -17.13 -10.21 -0.85
C GLU A 122 -17.31 -9.95 0.64
N ILE A 123 -16.74 -10.84 1.46
CA ILE A 123 -16.79 -10.74 2.92
C ILE A 123 -15.58 -9.93 3.42
N LEU A 124 -15.87 -8.79 4.03
CA LEU A 124 -14.90 -7.85 4.60
C LEU A 124 -14.91 -7.91 6.14
N ASP A 125 -13.76 -7.70 6.80
CA ASP A 125 -13.69 -7.57 8.26
C ASP A 125 -13.96 -6.10 8.65
N ALA A 126 -14.91 -5.83 9.54
CA ALA A 126 -15.34 -4.48 9.90
C ALA A 126 -14.20 -3.58 10.45
N ARG A 127 -13.16 -4.18 11.04
CA ARG A 127 -12.02 -3.43 11.61
C ARG A 127 -11.10 -2.85 10.53
N ASP A 128 -11.08 -3.47 9.37
CA ASP A 128 -10.25 -3.06 8.24
C ASP A 128 -10.93 -3.54 6.95
N PRO A 129 -12.01 -2.86 6.53
CA PRO A 129 -12.86 -3.26 5.40
C PRO A 129 -12.15 -2.93 4.08
N TYR A 130 -11.02 -3.59 3.84
CA TYR A 130 -10.19 -3.41 2.66
C TYR A 130 -10.76 -4.20 1.49
N ILE A 131 -11.19 -3.49 0.46
CA ILE A 131 -11.67 -4.07 -0.79
C ILE A 131 -10.49 -4.75 -1.50
N CYS A 132 -10.65 -6.01 -1.88
CA CYS A 132 -9.69 -6.77 -2.68
C CYS A 132 -9.55 -6.14 -4.09
N PRO A 133 -8.39 -5.52 -4.45
CA PRO A 133 -8.22 -4.92 -5.77
C PRO A 133 -8.19 -5.97 -6.89
N PHE A 134 -7.64 -7.16 -6.65
CA PHE A 134 -7.66 -8.25 -7.62
C PHE A 134 -9.06 -8.54 -8.16
N MET A 135 -10.06 -8.42 -7.27
CA MET A 135 -11.43 -8.72 -7.65
C MET A 135 -11.94 -7.72 -8.70
N THR A 136 -11.51 -6.45 -8.68
CA THR A 136 -12.03 -5.42 -9.61
C THR A 136 -11.84 -5.79 -11.08
N ASN A 137 -10.78 -6.54 -11.40
CA ASN A 137 -10.47 -6.94 -12.78
C ASN A 137 -11.43 -7.99 -13.35
N PHE A 138 -12.14 -8.74 -12.51
CA PHE A 138 -13.09 -9.78 -12.93
C PHE A 138 -14.55 -9.33 -12.81
N ILE A 139 -14.79 -8.10 -12.36
CA ILE A 139 -16.09 -7.62 -11.91
C ILE A 139 -16.87 -6.86 -12.98
N GLU A 140 -16.26 -6.51 -14.11
CA GLU A 140 -16.93 -5.66 -15.12
C GLU A 140 -18.26 -6.24 -15.64
N GLU A 141 -18.46 -7.56 -15.56
CA GLU A 141 -19.68 -8.23 -16.04
C GLU A 141 -20.62 -8.75 -14.94
N LYS A 142 -20.23 -8.74 -13.65
CA LYS A 142 -20.97 -9.45 -12.58
C LYS A 142 -21.45 -8.55 -11.46
N ILE A 143 -22.56 -8.94 -10.83
CA ILE A 143 -23.09 -8.24 -9.66
C ILE A 143 -22.14 -8.51 -8.48
N ARG A 144 -21.60 -7.43 -7.91
CA ARG A 144 -20.77 -7.46 -6.70
C ARG A 144 -21.59 -7.00 -5.49
N VAL A 145 -21.56 -7.77 -4.42
CA VAL A 145 -22.19 -7.44 -3.14
C VAL A 145 -21.13 -7.47 -2.05
N PHE A 146 -21.10 -6.44 -1.21
CA PHE A 146 -20.22 -6.37 -0.06
C PHE A 146 -20.96 -6.80 1.22
N VAL A 147 -20.30 -7.60 2.04
CA VAL A 147 -20.80 -7.94 3.37
C VAL A 147 -19.71 -7.60 4.38
N ILE A 148 -19.95 -6.60 5.21
CA ILE A 148 -19.07 -6.28 6.33
C ILE A 148 -19.43 -7.20 7.50
N ASN A 149 -18.52 -8.09 7.87
CA ASN A 149 -18.66 -9.01 8.97
C ASN A 149 -17.94 -8.51 10.24
N LYS A 150 -18.32 -9.04 11.41
CA LYS A 150 -17.75 -8.70 12.73
C LYS A 150 -18.00 -7.24 13.14
N THR A 151 -19.19 -6.75 12.81
CA THR A 151 -19.61 -5.35 13.03
C THR A 151 -19.64 -4.95 14.51
N ASP A 152 -19.67 -5.93 15.41
CA ASP A 152 -19.60 -5.74 16.87
C ASP A 152 -18.25 -5.22 17.39
N LEU A 153 -17.21 -5.26 16.56
CA LEU A 153 -15.85 -4.88 16.95
C LEU A 153 -15.50 -3.42 16.66
N VAL A 154 -16.39 -2.70 16.01
CA VAL A 154 -16.16 -1.31 15.59
C VAL A 154 -17.30 -0.40 16.05
N PRO A 155 -17.03 0.89 16.29
CA PRO A 155 -18.08 1.87 16.54
C PRO A 155 -19.06 1.97 15.35
N GLU A 156 -20.34 2.17 15.62
CA GLU A 156 -21.39 2.26 14.59
C GLU A 156 -21.13 3.46 13.66
N GLU A 157 -20.57 4.55 14.17
CA GLU A 157 -20.23 5.74 13.38
C GLU A 157 -19.21 5.41 12.29
N ASN A 158 -18.16 4.65 12.64
CA ASN A 158 -17.14 4.21 11.70
C ASN A 158 -17.72 3.23 10.67
N LEU A 159 -18.57 2.31 11.13
CA LEU A 159 -19.23 1.34 10.25
C LEU A 159 -20.08 2.04 9.18
N VAL A 160 -20.90 3.02 9.58
CA VAL A 160 -21.75 3.79 8.66
C VAL A 160 -20.93 4.56 7.63
N GLN A 161 -19.78 5.13 8.03
CA GLN A 161 -18.87 5.80 7.10
C GLN A 161 -18.32 4.84 6.04
N TRP A 162 -17.85 3.66 6.46
CA TRP A 162 -17.36 2.64 5.54
C TRP A 162 -18.46 2.11 4.61
N MET A 163 -19.66 1.86 5.14
CA MET A 163 -20.81 1.44 4.32
C MET A 163 -21.15 2.45 3.23
N LYS A 164 -21.07 3.76 3.51
CA LYS A 164 -21.28 4.79 2.48
C LYS A 164 -20.27 4.70 1.34
N VAL A 165 -19.00 4.44 1.65
CA VAL A 165 -17.95 4.30 0.63
C VAL A 165 -18.10 3.02 -0.17
N LEU A 166 -18.42 1.91 0.51
CA LEU A 166 -18.63 0.62 -0.16
C LEU A 166 -19.87 0.64 -1.06
N ASN A 167 -20.95 1.32 -0.64
CA ASN A 167 -22.17 1.48 -1.43
C ASN A 167 -21.93 2.18 -2.77
N ASN A 168 -20.87 2.98 -2.92
CA ASN A 168 -20.49 3.56 -4.21
C ASN A 168 -19.96 2.51 -5.20
N ASN A 169 -19.46 1.38 -4.71
CA ASN A 169 -18.90 0.29 -5.51
C ASN A 169 -19.85 -0.90 -5.69
N GLY A 170 -20.92 -0.99 -4.89
CA GLY A 170 -21.91 -2.06 -4.93
C GLY A 170 -22.72 -2.16 -3.62
N PRO A 171 -23.85 -2.88 -3.61
CA PRO A 171 -24.68 -3.03 -2.41
C PRO A 171 -23.90 -3.57 -1.23
N CYS A 172 -23.97 -2.90 -0.09
CA CYS A 172 -23.25 -3.28 1.13
C CYS A 172 -24.20 -3.63 2.27
N PHE A 173 -24.02 -4.80 2.86
CA PHE A 173 -24.77 -5.29 4.02
C PHE A 173 -23.87 -5.40 5.25
N LYS A 174 -24.44 -5.13 6.43
CA LYS A 174 -23.76 -5.38 7.70
C LYS A 174 -24.14 -6.76 8.23
N PHE A 175 -23.17 -7.47 8.76
CA PHE A 175 -23.35 -8.85 9.21
C PHE A 175 -22.56 -9.13 10.49
N GLN A 176 -23.13 -9.99 11.32
CA GLN A 176 -22.52 -10.42 12.56
C GLN A 176 -22.69 -11.93 12.70
N CYS A 177 -21.67 -12.62 13.19
CA CYS A 177 -21.75 -14.02 13.60
C CYS A 177 -21.44 -14.14 15.09
N PRO A 178 -22.31 -14.74 15.93
CA PRO A 178 -23.62 -15.30 15.60
C PRO A 178 -24.63 -14.27 15.06
N VAL A 179 -25.55 -14.74 14.23
CA VAL A 179 -26.47 -13.90 13.45
C VAL A 179 -27.48 -13.22 14.36
N LYS A 180 -27.58 -11.89 14.25
CA LYS A 180 -28.71 -11.14 14.80
C LYS A 180 -29.92 -11.26 13.88
N GLU A 181 -31.10 -11.25 14.48
CA GLU A 181 -32.38 -11.37 13.78
C GLU A 181 -32.50 -10.34 12.63
N GLY A 182 -33.03 -10.77 11.48
CA GLY A 182 -33.23 -9.92 10.29
C GLY A 182 -32.00 -9.73 9.37
N MET A 183 -30.76 -9.83 9.88
CA MET A 183 -29.55 -9.62 9.04
C MET A 183 -29.42 -10.63 7.90
N LYS A 184 -29.81 -11.88 8.16
CA LYS A 184 -29.84 -12.94 7.14
C LYS A 184 -30.87 -12.62 6.06
N ASP A 185 -32.05 -12.16 6.47
CA ASP A 185 -33.17 -11.93 5.56
C ASP A 185 -32.91 -10.77 4.61
N GLU A 186 -32.24 -9.71 5.04
CA GLU A 186 -31.85 -8.59 4.17
C GLU A 186 -31.00 -9.06 2.98
N VAL A 187 -29.98 -9.89 3.24
CA VAL A 187 -29.11 -10.44 2.20
C VAL A 187 -29.89 -11.40 1.30
N MET A 188 -30.67 -12.31 1.88
CA MET A 188 -31.42 -13.31 1.11
C MET A 188 -32.51 -12.68 0.24
N LYS A 189 -33.22 -11.66 0.75
CA LYS A 189 -34.22 -10.89 -0.02
C LYS A 189 -33.58 -10.23 -1.22
N PHE A 190 -32.44 -9.57 -1.06
CA PHE A 190 -31.71 -8.96 -2.18
C PHE A 190 -31.35 -9.99 -3.26
N LEU A 191 -30.84 -11.16 -2.86
CA LEU A 191 -30.46 -12.22 -3.79
C LEU A 191 -31.67 -12.79 -4.55
N VAL A 192 -32.80 -12.98 -3.85
CA VAL A 192 -34.04 -13.48 -4.42
C VAL A 192 -34.69 -12.47 -5.37
N ASP A 193 -34.71 -11.19 -5.00
CA ASP A 193 -35.28 -10.10 -5.80
C ASP A 193 -34.53 -9.92 -7.12
N LYS A 194 -33.21 -10.11 -7.10
CA LYS A 194 -32.35 -10.11 -8.30
C LYS A 194 -32.33 -11.45 -9.03
N ASN A 195 -33.04 -12.47 -8.53
CA ASN A 195 -33.13 -13.81 -9.10
C ASN A 195 -31.75 -14.49 -9.28
N LEU A 196 -30.84 -14.28 -8.31
CA LEU A 196 -29.49 -14.83 -8.30
C LEU A 196 -29.48 -16.23 -7.68
N LYS A 197 -28.85 -17.21 -8.33
CA LYS A 197 -28.87 -18.62 -7.91
C LYS A 197 -27.49 -19.15 -7.57
N ALA A 198 -26.46 -18.78 -8.34
CA ALA A 198 -25.08 -19.18 -8.13
C ALA A 198 -24.29 -18.02 -7.52
N ILE A 199 -23.79 -18.18 -6.30
CA ILE A 199 -23.14 -17.11 -5.55
C ILE A 199 -21.74 -17.54 -5.13
N ALA A 200 -20.71 -16.84 -5.61
CA ALA A 200 -19.36 -17.03 -5.15
C ALA A 200 -19.12 -16.19 -3.89
N VAL A 201 -18.69 -16.83 -2.78
CA VAL A 201 -18.29 -16.13 -1.55
C VAL A 201 -16.78 -15.99 -1.53
N THR A 202 -16.29 -14.76 -1.55
CA THR A 202 -14.86 -14.41 -1.66
C THR A 202 -14.43 -13.48 -0.52
N GLY A 203 -13.12 -13.31 -0.35
CA GLY A 203 -12.53 -12.40 0.63
C GLY A 203 -11.27 -12.96 1.31
N TYR A 204 -10.57 -12.10 2.06
CA TYR A 204 -9.32 -12.47 2.74
C TYR A 204 -9.48 -13.63 3.73
N PRO A 205 -8.39 -14.34 4.08
CA PRO A 205 -8.39 -15.29 5.18
C PRO A 205 -8.97 -14.67 6.47
N ASN A 206 -9.69 -15.47 7.25
CA ASN A 206 -10.25 -15.09 8.55
C ASN A 206 -11.26 -13.91 8.58
N THR A 207 -11.77 -13.44 7.43
CA THR A 207 -12.88 -12.44 7.40
C THR A 207 -14.22 -13.04 7.85
N GLY A 208 -14.34 -14.37 7.85
CA GLY A 208 -15.52 -15.11 8.32
C GLY A 208 -16.42 -15.67 7.21
N LYS A 209 -15.87 -15.92 6.01
CA LYS A 209 -16.57 -16.54 4.87
C LYS A 209 -17.35 -17.82 5.22
N SER A 210 -16.68 -18.82 5.77
CA SER A 210 -17.32 -20.09 6.13
C SER A 210 -18.36 -19.92 7.26
N SER A 211 -18.14 -18.98 8.20
CA SER A 211 -19.13 -18.62 9.21
C SER A 211 -20.38 -17.98 8.61
N PHE A 212 -20.20 -17.10 7.62
CA PHE A 212 -21.29 -16.48 6.88
C PHE A 212 -22.13 -17.54 6.13
N ILE A 213 -21.49 -18.49 5.45
CA ILE A 213 -22.20 -19.56 4.75
C ILE A 213 -22.97 -20.46 5.73
N ASN A 214 -22.37 -20.83 6.85
CA ASN A 214 -23.05 -21.60 7.89
C ASN A 214 -24.23 -20.85 8.49
N ALA A 215 -24.10 -19.54 8.68
CA ALA A 215 -25.17 -18.66 9.10
C ALA A 215 -26.32 -18.62 8.07
N MET A 216 -26.01 -18.54 6.77
CA MET A 216 -27.00 -18.60 5.70
C MET A 216 -27.72 -19.96 5.66
N LYS A 217 -26.99 -21.05 5.89
CA LYS A 217 -27.55 -22.40 5.92
C LYS A 217 -28.35 -22.71 7.19
N GLY A 218 -28.07 -22.02 8.30
CA GLY A 218 -28.74 -22.21 9.59
C GLY A 218 -28.17 -23.36 10.45
N TYR A 219 -27.21 -24.12 9.92
CA TYR A 219 -26.46 -25.14 10.67
C TYR A 219 -25.01 -25.22 10.17
N LYS A 220 -24.15 -25.87 10.97
CA LYS A 220 -22.72 -26.00 10.67
C LYS A 220 -22.53 -26.99 9.49
N ALA A 221 -22.32 -26.45 8.29
CA ALA A 221 -22.04 -27.19 7.07
C ALA A 221 -20.56 -27.22 6.70
N THR A 222 -19.83 -26.13 6.94
CA THR A 222 -18.38 -26.03 6.71
C THR A 222 -17.61 -26.00 8.02
N ASN A 223 -16.37 -26.48 7.99
CA ASN A 223 -15.50 -26.37 9.15
C ASN A 223 -15.00 -24.94 9.31
N VAL A 224 -15.28 -24.34 10.47
CA VAL A 224 -14.83 -22.99 10.82
C VAL A 224 -13.70 -23.11 11.82
N ALA A 225 -12.52 -22.62 11.45
CA ALA A 225 -11.38 -22.49 12.35
C ALA A 225 -10.98 -21.02 12.49
N LYS A 226 -10.36 -20.69 13.63
CA LYS A 226 -9.74 -19.36 13.85
C LYS A 226 -8.42 -19.20 13.10
N LEU A 227 -7.81 -20.32 12.71
CA LEU A 227 -6.57 -20.34 11.94
C LEU A 227 -6.89 -20.30 10.44
N PRO A 228 -6.14 -19.52 9.67
CA PRO A 228 -6.32 -19.41 8.22
C PRO A 228 -5.98 -20.72 7.51
N GLY A 229 -6.54 -20.89 6.30
CA GLY A 229 -6.32 -22.07 5.46
C GLY A 229 -7.12 -23.32 5.87
N SER A 230 -8.22 -23.15 6.60
CA SER A 230 -9.19 -24.22 6.90
C SER A 230 -9.92 -24.70 5.64
N THR A 231 -10.27 -23.78 4.74
CA THR A 231 -10.98 -24.05 3.48
C THR A 231 -9.95 -24.19 2.36
N LYS A 232 -9.69 -25.43 1.92
CA LYS A 232 -8.68 -25.75 0.89
C LYS A 232 -9.28 -26.08 -0.48
N LYS A 233 -10.57 -26.43 -0.52
CA LYS A 233 -11.30 -26.79 -1.73
C LYS A 233 -12.52 -25.90 -1.85
N ILE A 234 -12.93 -25.64 -3.09
CA ILE A 234 -14.20 -24.97 -3.37
C ILE A 234 -15.31 -25.98 -3.11
N GLU A 235 -16.25 -25.62 -2.24
CA GLU A 235 -17.40 -26.44 -1.88
C GLU A 235 -18.69 -25.72 -2.27
N GLU A 236 -19.59 -26.42 -2.97
CA GLU A 236 -20.93 -25.91 -3.28
C GLU A 236 -21.90 -26.26 -2.14
N ILE A 237 -22.58 -25.24 -1.63
CA ILE A 237 -23.47 -25.33 -0.49
C ILE A 237 -24.81 -24.75 -0.88
N LYS A 238 -25.79 -25.64 -1.02
CA LYS A 238 -27.16 -25.26 -1.33
C LYS A 238 -27.88 -24.81 -0.06
N VAL A 239 -28.49 -23.64 -0.14
CA VAL A 239 -29.27 -23.00 0.89
C VAL A 239 -30.68 -22.84 0.36
N VAL A 240 -31.64 -23.40 1.10
CA VAL A 240 -33.06 -23.23 0.81
C VAL A 240 -33.58 -22.06 1.63
N TYR A 241 -34.16 -21.08 0.94
CA TYR A 241 -34.78 -19.90 1.53
C TYR A 241 -36.27 -19.90 1.25
N ASN A 242 -37.05 -19.72 2.30
CA ASN A 242 -38.49 -19.53 2.21
C ASN A 242 -38.76 -18.04 2.36
N ASP A 243 -39.18 -17.39 1.29
CA ASP A 243 -39.60 -16.00 1.34
C ASP A 243 -40.88 -15.85 2.18
N ASP A 244 -41.14 -14.66 2.71
CA ASP A 244 -42.33 -14.30 3.49
C ASP A 244 -43.64 -14.58 2.71
N LYS A 245 -43.54 -14.68 1.39
CA LYS A 245 -44.62 -15.04 0.45
C LYS A 245 -44.79 -16.55 0.24
N GLY A 246 -44.09 -17.39 1.01
CA GLY A 246 -44.14 -18.85 0.92
C GLY A 246 -43.41 -19.44 -0.29
N LYS A 247 -42.62 -18.64 -1.02
CA LYS A 247 -41.87 -19.09 -2.19
C LYS A 247 -40.55 -19.71 -1.75
N VAL A 248 -40.39 -21.00 -2.03
CA VAL A 248 -39.14 -21.74 -1.78
C VAL A 248 -38.15 -21.44 -2.91
N ARG A 249 -36.95 -21.01 -2.56
CA ARG A 249 -35.84 -20.72 -3.47
C ARG A 249 -34.62 -21.51 -3.03
N GLU A 250 -33.97 -22.17 -3.97
CA GLU A 250 -32.67 -22.80 -3.75
C GLU A 250 -31.57 -21.92 -4.33
N ILE A 251 -30.61 -21.57 -3.48
CA ILE A 251 -29.46 -20.73 -3.80
C ILE A 251 -28.19 -21.51 -3.48
N SER A 252 -27.26 -21.58 -4.42
CA SER A 252 -26.00 -22.30 -4.28
C SER A 252 -24.89 -21.32 -3.95
N PHE A 253 -24.34 -21.43 -2.75
CA PHE A 253 -23.18 -20.68 -2.29
C PHE A 253 -21.92 -21.49 -2.49
N PHE A 254 -20.92 -20.93 -3.16
CA PHE A 254 -19.62 -21.55 -3.33
C PHE A 254 -18.64 -20.95 -2.32
N ASP A 255 -18.15 -21.78 -1.38
CA ASP A 255 -17.11 -21.37 -0.42
C ASP A 255 -15.74 -21.40 -1.12
N SER A 256 -15.15 -20.23 -1.34
CA SER A 256 -13.79 -20.15 -1.88
C SER A 256 -12.75 -20.08 -0.75
N PRO A 257 -11.54 -20.62 -0.96
CA PRO A 257 -10.41 -20.36 -0.06
C PRO A 257 -10.19 -18.85 0.12
N GLY A 258 -9.47 -18.44 1.17
CA GLY A 258 -9.13 -17.02 1.35
C GLY A 258 -8.21 -16.49 0.26
N ILE A 259 -8.54 -15.33 -0.31
CA ILE A 259 -7.70 -14.71 -1.33
C ILE A 259 -6.45 -14.13 -0.68
N GLU A 260 -5.29 -14.67 -1.05
CA GLU A 260 -3.98 -14.19 -0.63
C GLU A 260 -3.35 -13.35 -1.75
N MET A 261 -2.98 -12.11 -1.45
CA MET A 261 -2.28 -11.24 -2.40
C MET A 261 -0.78 -11.34 -2.22
N ALA A 262 -0.05 -11.48 -3.33
CA ALA A 262 1.41 -11.53 -3.37
C ALA A 262 2.09 -10.15 -3.21
N GLU A 263 1.44 -9.19 -2.53
CA GLU A 263 1.95 -7.82 -2.44
C GLU A 263 2.97 -7.66 -1.30
N LYS A 264 4.11 -7.04 -1.61
CA LYS A 264 5.21 -6.83 -0.65
C LYS A 264 5.01 -5.49 0.08
N GLY A 265 4.29 -5.53 1.20
CA GLY A 265 4.20 -4.42 2.15
C GLY A 265 3.81 -4.92 3.54
N PRO A 266 4.25 -4.30 4.66
CA PRO A 266 4.01 -4.79 6.02
C PRO A 266 2.53 -5.04 6.32
N VAL A 267 1.67 -4.11 5.90
CA VAL A 267 0.21 -4.17 6.08
C VAL A 267 -0.44 -5.30 5.28
N ASN A 268 -0.01 -5.54 4.04
CA ASN A 268 -0.56 -6.61 3.21
C ASN A 268 0.01 -7.97 3.59
N ALA A 269 1.27 -8.02 4.04
CA ALA A 269 1.85 -9.21 4.67
C ALA A 269 1.05 -9.60 5.91
N LEU A 270 0.61 -8.65 6.75
CA LEU A 270 -0.29 -8.92 7.86
C LEU A 270 -1.64 -9.49 7.40
N ARG A 271 -2.26 -8.94 6.35
CA ARG A 271 -3.55 -9.46 5.82
C ARG A 271 -3.42 -10.85 5.19
N ALA A 272 -2.30 -11.12 4.52
CA ALA A 272 -2.00 -12.39 3.88
C ALA A 272 -1.38 -13.42 4.85
N THR A 273 -1.12 -13.04 6.11
CA THR A 273 -0.45 -13.92 7.07
C THR A 273 -1.33 -15.13 7.35
N CYS A 274 -0.88 -16.27 6.82
CA CYS A 274 -1.43 -17.58 7.06
C CYS A 274 -0.41 -18.46 7.77
N TYR A 275 -0.88 -19.37 8.63
CA TYR A 275 -0.02 -20.32 9.36
C TYR A 275 1.18 -19.66 10.07
N ILE A 276 0.88 -18.84 11.10
CA ILE A 276 1.85 -18.04 11.86
C ILE A 276 3.07 -18.85 12.33
N GLU A 277 2.87 -20.13 12.67
CA GLU A 277 3.93 -21.03 13.12
C GLU A 277 5.00 -21.29 12.06
N ASN A 278 4.64 -21.28 10.78
CA ASN A 278 5.51 -21.60 9.64
C ASN A 278 6.06 -20.35 8.93
N LEU A 279 5.82 -19.15 9.48
CA LEU A 279 6.37 -17.92 8.89
C LEU A 279 7.90 -17.92 8.99
N GLU A 280 8.54 -17.78 7.83
CA GLU A 280 10.00 -17.55 7.72
C GLU A 280 10.38 -16.15 8.22
N ASP A 281 9.55 -15.13 7.92
CA ASP A 281 9.73 -13.75 8.38
C ASP A 281 8.49 -13.26 9.13
N PRO A 282 8.45 -13.38 10.46
CA PRO A 282 7.38 -12.83 11.27
C PRO A 282 7.52 -11.32 11.53
N TYR A 283 8.64 -10.69 11.17
CA TYR A 283 8.88 -9.26 11.45
C TYR A 283 8.08 -8.36 10.53
N THR A 284 8.01 -8.69 9.23
CA THR A 284 7.26 -7.88 8.24
C THR A 284 5.77 -7.77 8.60
N PRO A 285 5.04 -8.85 8.95
CA PRO A 285 3.67 -8.75 9.46
C PRO A 285 3.56 -7.97 10.78
N VAL A 286 4.52 -8.13 11.70
CA VAL A 286 4.51 -7.37 12.98
C VAL A 286 4.69 -5.88 12.72
N GLN A 287 5.49 -5.48 11.74
CA GLN A 287 5.59 -4.08 11.34
C GLN A 287 4.21 -3.55 10.89
N GLY A 288 3.48 -4.30 10.06
CA GLY A 288 2.12 -3.93 9.65
C GLY A 288 1.13 -3.85 10.82
N LEU A 289 1.32 -4.68 11.85
CA LEU A 289 0.54 -4.63 13.09
C LEU A 289 0.80 -3.32 13.84
N LEU A 290 2.07 -2.93 14.00
CA LEU A 290 2.44 -1.69 14.68
C LEU A 290 1.99 -0.43 13.92
N GLU A 291 1.89 -0.51 12.58
CA GLU A 291 1.36 0.57 11.75
C GLU A 291 -0.16 0.73 11.88
N LYS A 292 -0.91 -0.37 12.13
CA LYS A 292 -2.38 -0.34 12.22
C LYS A 292 -2.92 -0.11 13.62
N VAL A 293 -2.24 -0.62 14.63
CA VAL A 293 -2.77 -0.67 15.99
C VAL A 293 -2.20 0.51 16.77
N PRO A 294 -3.05 1.36 17.38
CA PRO A 294 -2.57 2.46 18.21
C PRO A 294 -1.64 1.95 19.32
N LYS A 295 -0.51 2.63 19.51
CA LYS A 295 0.55 2.20 20.43
C LYS A 295 0.01 2.00 21.84
N GLU A 296 -0.88 2.88 22.28
CA GLU A 296 -1.48 2.87 23.62
C GLU A 296 -2.20 1.55 23.90
N LYS A 297 -2.89 0.99 22.90
CA LYS A 297 -3.61 -0.29 23.03
C LYS A 297 -2.64 -1.44 23.25
N LEU A 298 -1.51 -1.44 22.54
CA LEU A 298 -0.48 -2.46 22.68
C LEU A 298 0.24 -2.36 24.03
N LEU A 299 0.56 -1.15 24.48
CA LEU A 299 1.19 -0.91 25.79
C LEU A 299 0.31 -1.43 26.93
N ILE A 300 -0.99 -1.12 26.90
CA ILE A 300 -1.96 -1.58 27.92
C ILE A 300 -2.13 -3.10 27.85
N HIS A 301 -2.35 -3.66 26.66
CA HIS A 301 -2.61 -5.10 26.50
C HIS A 301 -1.42 -5.94 26.99
N TYR A 302 -0.21 -5.59 26.56
CA TYR A 302 0.99 -6.30 26.98
C TYR A 302 1.55 -5.75 28.30
N ALA A 303 0.97 -4.75 28.96
CA ALA A 303 1.54 -4.10 30.14
C ALA A 303 3.08 -3.89 30.03
N ILE A 304 3.51 -3.31 28.91
CA ILE A 304 4.92 -3.04 28.59
C ILE A 304 5.18 -1.53 28.58
N PRO A 305 6.42 -1.08 28.83
CA PRO A 305 6.79 0.32 28.68
C PRO A 305 6.77 0.76 27.21
N GLU A 306 6.84 2.07 27.00
CA GLU A 306 6.91 2.67 25.67
C GLU A 306 8.11 2.15 24.87
N TYR A 307 7.92 1.93 23.58
CA TYR A 307 8.92 1.40 22.67
C TYR A 307 9.06 2.30 21.43
N LYS A 308 10.29 2.38 20.90
CA LYS A 308 10.63 3.16 19.70
C LYS A 308 10.54 2.31 18.45
N ASP A 309 11.12 1.12 18.50
CA ASP A 309 11.31 0.25 17.35
C ASP A 309 10.68 -1.13 17.56
N ILE A 310 10.46 -1.86 16.46
CA ILE A 310 9.96 -3.25 16.47
C ILE A 310 10.81 -4.14 17.40
N LYS A 311 12.14 -3.96 17.40
CA LYS A 311 13.05 -4.74 18.25
C LYS A 311 12.81 -4.51 19.74
N GLU A 312 12.57 -3.26 20.14
CA GLU A 312 12.30 -2.91 21.53
C GLU A 312 10.94 -3.47 21.97
N PHE A 313 9.92 -3.32 21.13
CA PHE A 313 8.61 -3.94 21.33
C PHE A 313 8.70 -5.46 21.55
N LEU A 314 9.37 -6.17 20.63
CA LEU A 314 9.56 -7.62 20.74
C LEU A 314 10.41 -8.02 21.94
N THR A 315 11.40 -7.20 22.33
CA THR A 315 12.18 -7.42 23.56
C THR A 315 11.28 -7.41 24.80
N HIS A 316 10.36 -6.44 24.90
CA HIS A 316 9.46 -6.35 26.04
C HIS A 316 8.48 -7.52 26.09
N ILE A 317 7.92 -7.93 24.95
CA ILE A 317 7.05 -9.11 24.85
C ILE A 317 7.80 -10.38 25.22
N ALA A 318 8.99 -10.60 24.66
CA ALA A 318 9.82 -11.77 24.94
C ALA A 318 10.12 -11.90 26.44
N LYS A 319 10.52 -10.81 27.11
CA LYS A 319 10.76 -10.78 28.55
C LYS A 319 9.48 -11.08 29.35
N LYS A 320 8.36 -10.46 28.98
CA LYS A 320 7.09 -10.66 29.70
C LYS A 320 6.55 -12.09 29.55
N MET A 321 6.69 -12.68 28.37
CA MET A 321 6.19 -14.01 28.05
C MET A 321 7.19 -15.14 28.38
N GLY A 322 8.34 -14.80 28.98
CA GLY A 322 9.40 -15.76 29.30
C GLY A 322 10.02 -16.44 28.08
N LYS A 323 9.98 -15.80 26.91
CA LYS A 323 10.55 -16.33 25.66
C LYS A 323 11.99 -15.88 25.53
N VAL A 324 12.89 -16.73 26.04
CA VAL A 324 14.33 -16.52 25.99
C VAL A 324 15.00 -17.65 25.21
N ALA A 325 15.90 -17.26 24.31
CA ALA A 325 16.79 -18.16 23.59
C ALA A 325 17.97 -18.58 24.47
N LYS A 326 18.83 -19.46 23.91
CA LYS A 326 20.07 -19.89 24.58
C LYS A 326 20.93 -18.67 24.94
N GLY A 327 21.44 -18.63 26.17
CA GLY A 327 22.24 -17.52 26.69
C GLY A 327 21.42 -16.36 27.28
N GLY A 328 20.11 -16.53 27.48
CA GLY A 328 19.25 -15.52 28.13
C GLY A 328 18.89 -14.33 27.24
N LEU A 329 19.16 -14.44 25.93
CA LEU A 329 18.75 -13.43 24.95
C LEU A 329 17.25 -13.54 24.64
N PRO A 330 16.54 -12.44 24.40
CA PRO A 330 15.15 -12.47 23.96
C PRO A 330 14.96 -13.27 22.67
N ASP A 331 13.97 -14.17 22.64
CA ASP A 331 13.56 -14.86 21.42
C ASP A 331 12.56 -14.00 20.65
N PHE A 332 13.08 -13.27 19.66
CA PHE A 332 12.30 -12.32 18.86
C PHE A 332 11.28 -13.00 17.94
N ASP A 333 11.60 -14.17 17.38
CA ASP A 333 10.71 -14.89 16.47
C ASP A 333 9.51 -15.44 17.23
N ALA A 334 9.75 -16.04 18.40
CA ALA A 334 8.67 -16.51 19.27
C ALA A 334 7.80 -15.34 19.74
N ALA A 335 8.40 -14.21 20.13
CA ALA A 335 7.66 -13.01 20.52
C ALA A 335 6.82 -12.44 19.37
N ALA A 336 7.37 -12.41 18.15
CA ALA A 336 6.67 -11.93 16.97
C ALA A 336 5.46 -12.81 16.63
N LYS A 337 5.63 -14.15 16.67
CA LYS A 337 4.53 -15.11 16.47
C LYS A 337 3.43 -14.94 17.52
N ILE A 338 3.79 -14.72 18.79
CA ILE A 338 2.80 -14.42 19.85
C ILE A 338 2.02 -13.14 19.54
N ALA A 339 2.73 -12.06 19.17
CA ALA A 339 2.09 -10.79 18.86
C ALA A 339 1.09 -10.91 17.69
N LEU A 340 1.46 -11.67 16.65
CA LEU A 340 0.57 -11.97 15.52
C LEU A 340 -0.61 -12.85 15.96
N HIS A 341 -0.38 -13.89 16.76
CA HIS A 341 -1.46 -14.71 17.29
C HIS A 341 -2.48 -13.88 18.06
N ASP A 342 -2.02 -12.99 18.93
CA ASP A 342 -2.88 -12.13 19.74
C ASP A 342 -3.68 -11.13 18.88
N PHE A 343 -3.09 -10.64 17.80
CA PHE A 343 -3.77 -9.82 16.80
C PHE A 343 -4.91 -10.58 16.08
N PHE A 344 -4.64 -11.79 15.58
CA PHE A 344 -5.65 -12.59 14.88
C PHE A 344 -6.73 -13.15 15.82
N LEU A 345 -6.37 -13.43 17.07
CA LEU A 345 -7.31 -13.80 18.13
C LEU A 345 -8.10 -12.62 18.68
N MET A 346 -7.85 -11.40 18.17
CA MET A 346 -8.60 -10.19 18.51
C MET A 346 -8.50 -9.82 19.99
N LYS A 347 -7.33 -10.04 20.61
CA LYS A 347 -7.14 -9.78 22.05
C LYS A 347 -7.10 -8.30 22.42
N PHE A 348 -6.95 -7.41 21.44
CA PHE A 348 -7.00 -5.97 21.64
C PHE A 348 -7.82 -5.31 20.52
N PRO A 349 -8.64 -4.29 20.86
CA PRO A 349 -9.50 -3.64 19.88
C PRO A 349 -8.69 -2.70 18.98
N PHE A 350 -8.95 -2.77 17.68
CA PHE A 350 -8.49 -1.80 16.70
C PHE A 350 -9.53 -1.68 15.58
N TYR A 351 -9.56 -0.53 14.92
CA TYR A 351 -10.31 -0.33 13.69
C TYR A 351 -9.63 0.75 12.84
N THR A 352 -9.85 0.70 11.54
CA THR A 352 -9.32 1.65 10.57
C THR A 352 -10.37 2.74 10.36
N PRO A 353 -10.10 4.00 10.75
CA PRO A 353 -11.01 5.11 10.47
C PRO A 353 -10.97 5.46 8.98
N LEU A 354 -12.09 5.93 8.42
CA LEU A 354 -12.14 6.37 7.02
C LEU A 354 -11.37 7.68 6.80
N THR A 355 -11.36 8.56 7.80
CA THR A 355 -10.57 9.80 7.84
C THR A 355 -9.42 9.65 8.83
N PRO A 356 -8.19 10.04 8.45
CA PRO A 356 -7.00 9.87 9.29
C PRO A 356 -7.03 10.69 10.59
#